data_AF-A0A924MPC5-F1
#
_entry.id   AF-A0A924MPC5-F1
#
_cell.length_a   1.000
_cell.length_b   1.000
_cell.length_c   1.000
_cell.angle_alpha   90.00
_cell.angle_beta   90.00
_cell.angle_gamma   90.00
#
_symmetry.space_group_name_H-M   'P 1'
#
loop_
_entity.id
_entity.type
_entity.pdbx_description
1 polymer ?
#
loop_
_entity_poly.entity_id
_entity_poly.type
_entity_poly.pdbx_seq_one_letter_code
_entity_poly.pdbx_strand_id
1 'polypeptide(L)'
;LLDARDGLDPLHAWLAEVVRRTAVMVAKWQAVGFAHGVMNTHNMSILGVTIDYGPFGFLDGYDPGHICNHSDSGGRYAFARQPNVAWWNLHALGHALRPLCADPDASLPPVLDAFGDLFTEAHSDNMRAKLGLELAEDDDKALLDDLLVLMAGERVDHTIAWRALGRFDRGSGATPAALRDLFIDRAAADAWGERYLRRLETETRADAERRAAMDAVNPKIVLRNHLAQAAIDQAVAGDFGEVRALYRALRRPFDEQPGDARYAALPPDWARHIEVSCSS
;
A
#
# COMPACT_ATOMS: atom_id res chain seq x y z
N LEU A 1 -20.34 19.32 13.62
CA LEU A 1 -19.77 20.58 14.12
C LEU A 1 -18.29 20.55 13.74
N LEU A 2 -17.99 21.09 12.56
CA LEU A 2 -16.63 21.28 12.08
C LEU A 2 -16.06 22.40 12.94
N ASP A 3 -15.27 22.05 13.96
CA ASP A 3 -14.42 23.05 14.58
C ASP A 3 -13.56 23.62 13.46
N ALA A 4 -13.66 24.94 13.28
CA ALA A 4 -12.83 25.72 12.39
C ALA A 4 -11.37 25.58 12.81
N ARG A 5 -10.75 24.46 12.41
CA ARG A 5 -9.29 24.36 12.38
C ARG A 5 -8.86 25.29 11.25
N ASP A 6 -8.08 26.30 11.62
CA ASP A 6 -7.28 27.12 10.72
C ASP A 6 -7.97 28.25 9.94
N GLY A 7 -9.02 28.87 10.50
CA GLY A 7 -9.55 30.14 9.95
C GLY A 7 -10.23 30.03 8.58
N LEU A 8 -10.42 28.81 8.07
CA LEU A 8 -11.19 28.52 6.87
C LEU A 8 -12.69 28.59 7.13
N ASP A 9 -13.46 28.99 6.11
CA ASP A 9 -14.91 28.84 6.15
C ASP A 9 -15.33 27.35 6.12
N PRO A 10 -16.59 27.01 6.44
CA PRO A 10 -17.03 25.62 6.53
C PRO A 10 -16.85 24.79 5.26
N LEU A 11 -16.95 25.39 4.07
CA LEU A 11 -16.79 24.68 2.80
C LEU A 11 -15.32 24.28 2.60
N HIS A 12 -14.40 25.23 2.82
CA HIS A 12 -12.96 24.99 2.67
C HIS A 12 -12.43 24.04 3.74
N ALA A 13 -12.92 24.16 4.99
CA ALA A 13 -12.57 23.23 6.06
C ALA A 13 -13.05 21.79 5.76
N TRP A 14 -14.25 21.64 5.21
CA TRP A 14 -14.75 20.34 4.76
C TRP A 14 -13.90 19.78 3.60
N LEU A 15 -13.60 20.60 2.58
CA LEU A 15 -12.79 20.17 1.45
C LEU A 15 -11.37 19.77 1.89
N ALA A 16 -10.75 20.51 2.81
CA ALA A 16 -9.45 20.18 3.38
C ALA A 16 -9.46 18.80 4.05
N GLU A 17 -10.53 18.48 4.79
CA GLU A 17 -10.69 17.15 5.41
C GLU A 17 -10.87 16.04 4.35
N VAL A 18 -11.60 16.31 3.25
CA VAL A 18 -11.72 15.37 2.12
C VAL A 18 -10.36 15.11 1.46
N VAL A 19 -9.58 16.16 1.20
CA VAL A 19 -8.22 16.08 0.64
C VAL A 19 -7.32 15.25 1.55
N ARG A 20 -7.29 15.56 2.85
CA ARG A 20 -6.49 14.84 3.84
C ARG A 20 -6.86 13.35 3.92
N ARG A 21 -8.15 13.02 3.98
CA ARG A 21 -8.60 11.63 4.02
C ARG A 21 -8.23 10.86 2.76
N THR A 22 -8.36 11.51 1.60
CA THR A 22 -7.97 10.91 0.31
C THR A 22 -6.47 10.65 0.25
N ALA A 23 -5.64 11.62 0.67
CA ALA A 23 -4.19 11.48 0.75
C ALA A 23 -3.79 10.29 1.64
N VAL A 24 -4.35 10.20 2.85
CA VAL A 24 -4.08 9.10 3.81
C VAL A 24 -4.53 7.75 3.25
N MET A 25 -5.70 7.68 2.62
CA MET A 25 -6.22 6.44 2.02
C MET A 25 -5.29 5.93 0.91
N VAL A 26 -4.89 6.82 -0.01
CA VAL A 26 -4.03 6.45 -1.14
C VAL A 26 -2.62 6.13 -0.66
N ALA A 27 -2.08 6.86 0.33
CA ALA A 27 -0.80 6.53 0.96
C ALA A 27 -0.79 5.11 1.56
N LYS A 28 -1.90 4.69 2.19
CA LYS A 28 -2.07 3.31 2.67
C LYS A 28 -2.14 2.31 1.53
N TRP A 29 -2.86 2.61 0.43
CA TRP A 29 -2.89 1.73 -0.74
C TRP A 29 -1.48 1.50 -1.31
N GLN A 30 -0.68 2.56 -1.44
CA GLN A 30 0.71 2.45 -1.87
C GLN A 30 1.53 1.60 -0.90
N ALA A 31 1.38 1.79 0.41
CA ALA A 31 2.15 1.06 1.42
C ALA A 31 1.84 -0.45 1.49
N VAL A 32 0.59 -0.86 1.23
CA VAL A 32 0.21 -2.29 1.23
C VAL A 32 0.23 -2.92 -0.16
N GLY A 33 0.55 -2.17 -1.21
CA GLY A 33 0.55 -2.67 -2.58
C GLY A 33 -0.86 -2.94 -3.12
N PHE A 34 -1.84 -2.10 -2.80
CA PHE A 34 -3.20 -2.21 -3.34
C PHE A 34 -3.37 -1.36 -4.60
N ALA A 35 -3.85 -1.99 -5.68
CA ALA A 35 -4.24 -1.35 -6.93
C ALA A 35 -5.77 -1.43 -7.10
N HIS A 36 -6.44 -0.29 -7.21
CA HIS A 36 -7.90 -0.21 -7.30
C HIS A 36 -8.43 -0.56 -8.70
N GLY A 37 -7.71 -0.16 -9.75
CA GLY A 37 -8.06 -0.45 -11.14
C GLY A 37 -9.17 0.40 -11.77
N VAL A 38 -9.99 1.12 -11.00
CA VAL A 38 -11.09 1.98 -11.51
C VAL A 38 -11.29 3.21 -10.62
N MET A 39 -10.33 4.13 -10.62
CA MET A 39 -10.40 5.37 -9.84
C MET A 39 -11.15 6.48 -10.59
N ASN A 40 -12.34 6.17 -11.10
CA ASN A 40 -13.25 7.18 -11.64
C ASN A 40 -13.75 8.09 -10.50
N THR A 41 -14.17 9.32 -10.80
CA THR A 41 -14.65 10.27 -9.78
C THR A 41 -15.85 9.76 -8.98
N HIS A 42 -16.74 8.96 -9.57
CA HIS A 42 -17.87 8.34 -8.86
C HIS A 42 -17.44 7.23 -7.87
N ASN A 43 -16.21 6.72 -8.01
CA ASN A 43 -15.61 5.72 -7.12
C ASN A 43 -14.68 6.35 -6.06
N MET A 44 -14.67 7.69 -5.97
CA MET A 44 -13.94 8.41 -4.93
C MET A 44 -14.90 8.79 -3.80
N SER A 45 -14.84 8.04 -2.70
CA SER A 45 -15.67 8.34 -1.53
C SER A 45 -15.28 9.68 -0.89
N ILE A 46 -16.27 10.52 -0.63
CA ILE A 46 -16.07 11.79 0.10
C ILE A 46 -15.55 11.57 1.53
N LEU A 47 -15.72 10.37 2.08
CA LEU A 47 -15.24 10.01 3.40
C LEU A 47 -13.81 9.46 3.41
N GLY A 48 -13.15 9.37 2.25
CA GLY A 48 -11.81 8.79 2.08
C GLY A 48 -11.73 7.33 2.51
N VAL A 49 -12.74 6.54 2.11
CA VAL A 49 -12.75 5.08 2.25
C VAL A 49 -12.76 4.43 0.87
N THR A 50 -12.13 3.26 0.75
CA THR A 50 -12.14 2.47 -0.49
C THR A 50 -13.56 1.98 -0.77
N ILE A 51 -14.04 2.19 -1.99
CA ILE A 51 -15.37 1.76 -2.44
C ILE A 51 -15.26 1.13 -3.83
N ASP A 52 -16.32 0.44 -4.24
CA ASP A 52 -16.44 -0.15 -5.59
C ASP A 52 -15.28 -1.09 -5.98
N TYR A 53 -15.16 -2.18 -5.21
CA TYR A 53 -14.21 -3.27 -5.48
C TYR A 53 -14.63 -4.05 -6.74
N GLY A 54 -14.07 -3.66 -7.88
CA GLY A 54 -14.19 -4.39 -9.16
C GLY A 54 -12.87 -5.09 -9.52
N PRO A 55 -12.14 -4.66 -10.56
CA PRO A 55 -10.85 -5.23 -10.95
C PRO A 55 -9.72 -4.70 -10.06
N PHE A 56 -9.81 -4.94 -8.75
CA PHE A 56 -8.74 -4.61 -7.82
C PHE A 56 -7.69 -5.72 -7.77
N GLY A 57 -6.50 -5.40 -7.27
CA GLY A 57 -5.47 -6.38 -7.00
C GLY A 57 -4.55 -5.94 -5.87
N PHE A 58 -4.06 -6.91 -5.09
CA PHE A 58 -2.87 -6.72 -4.27
C PHE A 58 -1.64 -7.16 -5.08
N LEU A 59 -0.56 -6.40 -4.99
CA LEU A 59 0.70 -6.76 -5.64
C LEU A 59 1.21 -8.09 -5.07
N ASP A 60 1.43 -9.04 -5.97
CA ASP A 60 2.31 -10.19 -5.72
C ASP A 60 3.75 -9.71 -5.88
N GLY A 61 4.39 -9.97 -7.03
CA GLY A 61 5.70 -9.39 -7.36
C GLY A 61 5.59 -7.86 -7.51
N TYR A 62 6.51 -7.13 -6.88
CA TYR A 62 6.49 -5.68 -6.89
C TYR A 62 6.71 -5.14 -8.32
N ASP A 63 5.72 -4.40 -8.79
CA ASP A 63 5.72 -3.74 -10.09
C ASP A 63 5.03 -2.39 -9.98
N PRO A 64 5.78 -1.27 -10.02
CA PRO A 64 5.18 0.05 -9.94
C PRO A 64 4.22 0.32 -11.12
N GLY A 65 4.45 -0.33 -12.26
CA GLY A 65 3.63 -0.23 -13.46
C GLY A 65 2.44 -1.19 -13.50
N HIS A 66 2.17 -1.94 -12.43
CA HIS A 66 1.11 -2.95 -12.43
C HIS A 66 -0.27 -2.35 -12.77
N ILE A 67 -0.96 -2.96 -13.73
CA ILE A 67 -2.33 -2.64 -14.13
C ILE A 67 -3.18 -3.86 -13.77
N CYS A 68 -4.08 -3.72 -12.80
CA CYS A 68 -4.97 -4.80 -12.35
C CYS A 68 -6.28 -4.92 -13.16
N ASN A 69 -6.54 -3.95 -14.06
CA ASN A 69 -7.76 -3.90 -14.86
C ASN A 69 -7.42 -4.08 -16.35
N HIS A 70 -7.78 -5.21 -16.94
CA HIS A 70 -7.60 -5.49 -18.38
C HIS A 70 -8.23 -4.43 -19.31
N SER A 71 -9.27 -3.72 -18.87
CA SER A 71 -9.89 -2.66 -19.67
C SER A 71 -9.10 -1.34 -19.65
N ASP A 72 -8.10 -1.21 -18.77
CA ASP A 72 -7.21 -0.05 -18.68
C ASP A 72 -5.96 -0.22 -19.56
N SER A 73 -6.15 -0.32 -20.88
CA SER A 73 -5.06 -0.52 -21.83
C SER A 73 -4.02 0.61 -21.85
N GLY A 74 -4.37 1.81 -21.36
CA GLY A 74 -3.47 2.96 -21.24
C GLY A 74 -2.75 3.05 -19.90
N GLY A 75 -3.07 2.16 -18.95
CA GLY A 75 -2.55 2.16 -17.59
C GLY A 75 -2.89 3.43 -16.82
N ARG A 76 -4.04 4.08 -17.08
CA ARG A 76 -4.47 5.28 -16.35
C ARG A 76 -4.47 5.06 -14.84
N TYR A 77 -4.87 3.88 -14.40
CA TYR A 77 -5.03 3.47 -13.01
C TYR A 77 -3.93 2.49 -12.53
N ALA A 78 -2.79 2.45 -13.23
CA ALA A 78 -1.64 1.66 -12.79
C ALA A 78 -1.22 2.02 -11.36
N PHE A 79 -0.66 1.07 -10.62
CA PHE A 79 -0.38 1.17 -9.19
C PHE A 79 0.34 2.47 -8.79
N ALA A 80 1.45 2.81 -9.45
CA ALA A 80 2.22 4.03 -9.15
C ALA A 80 1.55 5.34 -9.62
N ARG A 81 0.50 5.27 -10.44
CA ARG A 81 -0.25 6.44 -10.92
C ARG A 81 -1.40 6.84 -9.98
N GLN A 82 -1.81 5.96 -9.06
CA GLN A 82 -2.94 6.21 -8.16
C GLN A 82 -2.85 7.53 -7.37
N PRO A 83 -1.67 7.96 -6.84
CA PRO A 83 -1.56 9.28 -6.18
C PRO A 83 -1.92 10.45 -7.10
N ASN A 84 -1.39 10.45 -8.33
CA ASN A 84 -1.67 11.52 -9.31
C ASN A 84 -3.14 11.50 -9.76
N VAL A 85 -3.74 10.31 -9.91
CA VAL A 85 -5.17 10.19 -10.24
C VAL A 85 -6.05 10.71 -9.11
N ALA A 86 -5.71 10.42 -7.85
CA ALA A 86 -6.44 10.92 -6.70
C ALA A 86 -6.38 12.45 -6.61
N TRP A 87 -5.19 13.05 -6.81
CA TRP A 87 -5.04 14.50 -6.92
C TRP A 87 -5.92 15.09 -8.03
N TRP A 88 -5.91 14.48 -9.22
CA TRP A 88 -6.75 14.92 -10.34
C TRP A 88 -8.25 14.83 -10.01
N ASN A 89 -8.68 13.77 -9.35
CA ASN A 89 -10.07 13.59 -8.92
C ASN A 89 -10.50 14.63 -7.85
N LEU A 90 -9.60 15.02 -6.95
CA LEU A 90 -9.84 16.10 -5.99
C LEU A 90 -10.01 17.44 -6.70
N HIS A 91 -9.20 17.72 -7.74
CA HIS A 91 -9.37 18.92 -8.57
C HIS A 91 -10.69 18.89 -9.35
N ALA A 92 -11.14 17.73 -9.84
CA ALA A 92 -12.46 17.59 -10.44
C ALA A 92 -13.60 17.87 -9.44
N LEU A 93 -13.47 17.44 -8.18
CA LEU A 93 -14.39 17.81 -7.11
C LEU A 93 -14.36 19.31 -6.83
N GLY A 94 -13.17 19.91 -6.72
CA GLY A 94 -13.00 21.35 -6.53
C GLY A 94 -13.69 22.16 -7.65
N HIS A 95 -13.57 21.72 -8.90
CA HIS A 95 -14.27 22.35 -10.02
C HIS A 95 -15.79 22.38 -9.84
N ALA A 96 -16.39 21.29 -9.33
CA ALA A 96 -17.82 21.21 -9.07
C ALA A 96 -18.28 22.13 -7.92
N LEU A 97 -17.38 22.50 -7.00
CA LEU A 97 -17.65 23.39 -5.86
C LEU A 97 -17.52 24.87 -6.19
N ARG A 98 -16.95 25.22 -7.35
CA ARG A 98 -16.71 26.62 -7.76
C ARG A 98 -17.93 27.55 -7.58
N PRO A 99 -19.17 27.15 -7.93
CA PRO A 99 -20.34 28.03 -7.77
C PRO A 99 -20.68 28.38 -6.32
N LEU A 100 -20.09 27.69 -5.34
CA LEU A 100 -20.29 27.91 -3.91
C LEU A 100 -19.23 28.83 -3.30
N CYS A 101 -18.17 29.16 -4.04
CA CYS A 101 -17.06 30.00 -3.59
C CYS A 101 -17.23 31.44 -4.10
N ALA A 102 -16.88 32.43 -3.26
CA ALA A 102 -16.88 33.83 -3.67
C ALA A 102 -15.74 34.14 -4.67
N ASP A 103 -14.57 33.54 -4.47
CA ASP A 103 -13.41 33.62 -5.36
C ASP A 103 -12.78 32.22 -5.51
N PRO A 104 -13.34 31.35 -6.38
CA PRO A 104 -12.88 29.97 -6.50
C PRO A 104 -11.45 29.83 -7.00
N ASP A 105 -10.96 30.78 -7.80
CA ASP A 105 -9.62 30.71 -8.39
C ASP A 105 -8.53 31.01 -7.35
N ALA A 106 -8.82 31.84 -6.35
CA ALA A 106 -7.92 32.06 -5.23
C ALA A 106 -8.08 31.03 -4.09
N SER A 107 -9.31 30.58 -3.82
CA SER A 107 -9.62 29.86 -2.57
C SER A 107 -9.49 28.33 -2.65
N LEU A 108 -9.73 27.71 -3.81
CA LEU A 108 -9.69 26.26 -3.95
C LEU A 108 -8.26 25.68 -4.11
N PRO A 109 -7.36 26.26 -4.94
CA PRO A 109 -6.05 25.65 -5.17
C PRO A 109 -5.22 25.41 -3.90
N PRO A 110 -5.13 26.33 -2.93
CA PRO A 110 -4.36 26.09 -1.69
C PRO A 110 -4.83 24.87 -0.90
N VAL A 111 -6.15 24.59 -0.92
CA VAL A 111 -6.73 23.44 -0.22
C VAL A 111 -6.46 22.14 -0.98
N LEU A 112 -6.59 22.17 -2.31
CA LEU A 112 -6.42 21.00 -3.17
C LEU A 112 -4.95 20.58 -3.30
N ASP A 113 -4.05 21.55 -3.42
CA ASP A 113 -2.62 21.31 -3.64
C ASP A 113 -1.92 20.81 -2.37
N ALA A 114 -2.52 21.02 -1.20
CA ALA A 114 -2.09 20.40 0.06
C ALA A 114 -2.08 18.85 0.01
N PHE A 115 -2.77 18.23 -0.96
CA PHE A 115 -2.72 16.78 -1.17
C PHE A 115 -1.29 16.24 -1.28
N GLY A 116 -0.41 16.94 -2.00
CA GLY A 116 0.95 16.47 -2.27
C GLY A 116 1.76 16.27 -0.99
N ASP A 117 1.73 17.28 -0.11
CA ASP A 117 2.43 17.25 1.18
C ASP A 117 1.80 16.23 2.12
N LEU A 118 0.46 16.23 2.23
CA LEU A 118 -0.27 15.28 3.08
C LEU A 118 -0.08 13.82 2.65
N PHE A 119 -0.01 13.56 1.34
CA PHE A 119 0.28 12.22 0.82
C PHE A 119 1.71 11.82 1.13
N THR A 120 2.68 12.73 0.89
CA THR A 120 4.10 12.47 1.14
C THR A 120 4.36 12.16 2.60
N GLU A 121 3.84 12.98 3.51
CA GLU A 121 3.93 12.76 4.96
C GLU A 121 3.35 11.39 5.36
N ALA A 122 2.09 11.13 4.99
CA ALA A 122 1.42 9.87 5.34
C ALA A 122 2.11 8.65 4.72
N HIS A 123 2.64 8.77 3.49
CA HIS A 123 3.36 7.68 2.84
C HIS A 123 4.70 7.43 3.52
N SER A 124 5.49 8.47 3.80
CA SER A 124 6.76 8.35 4.53
C SER A 124 6.57 7.75 5.92
N ASP A 125 5.52 8.14 6.65
CA ASP A 125 5.17 7.53 7.94
C ASP A 125 4.88 6.03 7.82
N ASN A 126 4.03 5.65 6.84
CA ASN A 126 3.73 4.25 6.60
C ASN A 126 5.00 3.46 6.25
N MET A 127 5.84 3.98 5.37
CA MET A 127 7.04 3.26 4.92
C MET A 127 8.12 3.17 6.00
N ARG A 128 8.32 4.22 6.81
CA ARG A 128 9.20 4.15 8.00
C ARG A 128 8.73 3.08 8.99
N ALA A 129 7.43 3.04 9.28
CA ALA A 129 6.87 2.00 10.14
C ALA A 129 7.09 0.60 9.57
N LYS A 130 6.93 0.41 8.26
CA LYS A 130 7.19 -0.86 7.57
C LYS A 130 8.67 -1.26 7.58
N LEU A 131 9.58 -0.28 7.57
CA LEU A 131 11.02 -0.46 7.76
C LEU A 131 11.42 -0.62 9.24
N GLY A 132 10.50 -0.44 10.19
CA GLY A 132 10.80 -0.54 11.62
C GLY A 132 11.65 0.62 12.18
N LEU A 133 11.66 1.77 11.51
CA LEU A 133 12.39 2.97 11.92
C LEU A 133 11.47 3.85 12.79
N GLU A 134 11.93 4.24 13.98
CA GLU A 134 11.22 5.16 14.87
C GLU A 134 11.65 6.60 14.67
N LEU A 135 12.95 6.81 14.48
CA LEU A 135 13.51 8.13 14.23
C LEU A 135 13.44 8.42 12.73
N ALA A 136 13.09 9.66 12.37
CA ALA A 136 13.16 10.11 10.98
C ALA A 136 14.56 10.65 10.70
N GLU A 137 15.20 10.12 9.67
CA GLU A 137 16.50 10.61 9.17
C GLU A 137 16.42 10.94 7.67
N ASP A 138 17.26 11.86 7.21
CA ASP A 138 17.24 12.35 5.83
C ASP A 138 17.50 11.24 4.79
N ASP A 139 18.32 10.25 5.15
CA ASP A 139 18.70 9.13 4.27
C ASP A 139 17.65 8.01 4.20
N ASP A 140 16.60 8.04 5.02
CA ASP A 140 15.56 6.99 5.07
C ASP A 140 14.87 6.82 3.70
N LYS A 141 14.68 7.93 2.99
CA LYS A 141 14.07 7.92 1.66
C LYS A 141 14.94 7.17 0.65
N ALA A 142 16.24 7.44 0.63
CA ALA A 142 17.15 6.78 -0.31
C ALA A 142 17.23 5.27 -0.01
N LEU A 143 17.27 4.89 1.28
CA LEU A 143 17.25 3.50 1.69
C LEU A 143 15.99 2.76 1.22
N LEU A 144 14.82 3.39 1.37
CA LEU A 144 13.55 2.86 0.88
C LEU A 144 13.53 2.73 -0.65
N ASP A 145 13.88 3.80 -1.36
CA ASP A 145 13.83 3.84 -2.82
C ASP A 145 14.73 2.75 -3.43
N ASP A 146 15.94 2.55 -2.88
CA ASP A 146 16.85 1.50 -3.33
C ASP A 146 16.27 0.09 -3.13
N LEU A 147 15.57 -0.17 -2.02
CA LEU A 147 14.88 -1.46 -1.82
C LEU A 147 13.79 -1.66 -2.88
N LEU A 148 12.97 -0.64 -3.12
CA LEU A 148 11.90 -0.70 -4.11
C LEU A 148 12.44 -0.91 -5.52
N VAL A 149 13.58 -0.29 -5.87
CA VAL A 149 14.27 -0.51 -7.15
C VAL A 149 14.74 -1.96 -7.28
N LEU A 150 15.38 -2.51 -6.25
CA LEU A 150 15.79 -3.92 -6.25
C LEU A 150 14.59 -4.86 -6.40
N MET A 151 13.53 -4.63 -5.63
CA MET A 151 12.31 -5.43 -5.69
C MET A 151 11.65 -5.37 -7.08
N ALA A 152 11.63 -4.18 -7.70
CA ALA A 152 11.03 -4.01 -9.03
C ALA A 152 11.86 -4.70 -10.13
N GLY A 153 13.20 -4.65 -10.02
CA GLY A 153 14.11 -5.28 -10.98
C GLY A 153 13.94 -6.79 -11.08
N GLU A 154 13.59 -7.46 -9.99
CA GLU A 154 13.46 -8.91 -9.92
C GLU A 154 12.04 -9.41 -9.64
N ARG A 155 11.04 -8.52 -9.60
CA ARG A 155 9.63 -8.83 -9.26
C ARG A 155 9.48 -9.55 -7.92
N VAL A 156 10.24 -9.11 -6.92
CA VAL A 156 10.19 -9.68 -5.56
C VAL A 156 8.81 -9.51 -4.95
N ASP A 157 8.31 -10.54 -4.27
CA ASP A 157 7.00 -10.50 -3.62
C ASP A 157 6.91 -9.35 -2.60
N HIS A 158 5.99 -8.43 -2.85
CA HIS A 158 5.84 -7.20 -2.09
C HIS A 158 5.55 -7.49 -0.62
N THR A 159 4.55 -8.32 -0.34
CA THR A 159 4.09 -8.60 1.02
C THR A 159 5.14 -9.37 1.82
N ILE A 160 5.74 -10.40 1.22
CA ILE A 160 6.71 -11.26 1.89
C ILE A 160 8.02 -10.50 2.17
N ALA A 161 8.49 -9.65 1.24
CA ALA A 161 9.69 -8.84 1.47
C ALA A 161 9.54 -7.96 2.71
N TRP A 162 8.43 -7.23 2.84
CA TRP A 162 8.16 -6.41 4.03
C TRP A 162 8.11 -7.23 5.32
N ARG A 163 7.51 -8.42 5.29
CA ARG A 163 7.47 -9.32 6.45
C ARG A 163 8.84 -9.90 6.79
N ALA A 164 9.69 -10.11 5.80
CA ALA A 164 11.05 -10.62 5.97
C ALA A 164 11.99 -9.58 6.62
N LEU A 165 11.76 -8.27 6.42
CA LEU A 165 12.56 -7.22 7.06
C LEU A 165 12.52 -7.26 8.59
N GLY A 166 11.40 -7.71 9.18
CA GLY A 166 11.30 -7.90 10.63
C GLY A 166 12.27 -8.94 11.19
N ARG A 167 12.96 -9.71 10.34
CA ARG A 167 13.92 -10.76 10.72
C ARG A 167 15.35 -10.30 10.84
N PHE A 168 15.66 -9.05 10.49
CA PHE A 168 16.98 -8.49 10.75
C PHE A 168 17.28 -8.53 12.24
N ASP A 169 18.51 -8.88 12.57
CA ASP A 169 19.07 -8.87 13.92
C ASP A 169 20.42 -8.15 13.86
N ARG A 170 20.58 -7.08 14.64
CA ARG A 170 21.79 -6.25 14.67
C ARG A 170 23.01 -7.03 15.13
N GLY A 171 22.83 -7.99 16.03
CA GLY A 171 23.91 -8.85 16.52
C GLY A 171 24.41 -9.85 15.47
N SER A 172 23.54 -10.29 14.55
CA SER A 172 23.94 -11.16 13.43
C SER A 172 24.83 -10.46 12.40
N GLY A 173 24.66 -9.14 12.22
CA GLY A 173 25.38 -8.34 11.22
C GLY A 173 25.15 -8.78 9.76
N ALA A 174 24.14 -9.61 9.49
CA ALA A 174 23.91 -10.18 8.17
C ALA A 174 22.45 -10.05 7.72
N THR A 175 22.25 -9.99 6.40
CA THR A 175 20.92 -10.05 5.79
C THR A 175 20.26 -11.40 6.07
N PRO A 176 19.04 -11.44 6.64
CA PRO A 176 18.33 -12.68 6.92
C PRO A 176 18.06 -13.47 5.64
N ALA A 177 18.22 -14.80 5.70
CA ALA A 177 17.91 -15.70 4.57
C ALA A 177 16.49 -15.49 4.04
N ALA A 178 15.52 -15.21 4.92
CA ALA A 178 14.14 -14.94 4.56
C ALA A 178 13.95 -13.75 3.59
N LEU A 179 14.83 -12.75 3.63
CA LEU A 179 14.84 -11.66 2.65
C LEU A 179 15.79 -11.99 1.49
N ARG A 180 17.02 -12.40 1.81
CA ARG A 180 18.09 -12.64 0.84
C ARG A 180 17.68 -13.64 -0.25
N ASP A 181 16.99 -14.72 0.13
CA ASP A 181 16.59 -15.78 -0.81
C ASP A 181 15.39 -15.38 -1.69
N LEU A 182 14.79 -14.21 -1.47
CA LEU A 182 13.80 -13.64 -2.39
C LEU A 182 14.46 -13.01 -3.63
N PHE A 183 15.76 -12.74 -3.58
CA PHE A 183 16.51 -12.12 -4.66
C PHE A 183 17.39 -13.13 -5.41
N ILE A 184 17.45 -12.98 -6.72
CA ILE A 184 18.40 -13.63 -7.62
C ILE A 184 19.79 -13.04 -7.36
N ASP A 185 19.93 -11.70 -7.41
CA ASP A 185 21.15 -11.00 -7.01
C ASP A 185 21.23 -10.85 -5.49
N ARG A 186 21.67 -11.94 -4.85
CA ARG A 186 21.89 -11.99 -3.40
C ARG A 186 22.93 -11.00 -2.92
N ALA A 187 23.89 -10.62 -3.78
CA ALA A 187 24.94 -9.68 -3.40
C ALA A 187 24.38 -8.25 -3.30
N ALA A 188 23.49 -7.87 -4.22
CA ALA A 188 22.76 -6.61 -4.13
C ALA A 188 21.86 -6.55 -2.88
N ALA A 189 21.16 -7.65 -2.56
CA ALA A 189 20.36 -7.76 -1.34
C ALA A 189 21.21 -7.66 -0.06
N ASP A 190 22.38 -8.31 -0.03
CA ASP A 190 23.33 -8.22 1.06
C ASP A 190 23.86 -6.78 1.23
N ALA A 191 24.26 -6.12 0.14
CA ALA A 191 24.74 -4.74 0.16
C ALA A 191 23.68 -3.75 0.67
N TRP A 192 22.42 -3.93 0.26
CA TRP A 192 21.31 -3.15 0.81
C TRP A 192 21.12 -3.43 2.31
N GLY A 193 21.13 -4.69 2.71
CA GLY A 193 20.94 -5.11 4.10
C GLY A 193 22.04 -4.61 5.04
N GLU A 194 23.29 -4.52 4.59
CA GLU A 194 24.38 -3.90 5.35
C GLU A 194 24.12 -2.41 5.63
N ARG A 195 23.58 -1.67 4.66
CA ARG A 195 23.20 -0.25 4.87
C ARG A 195 22.02 -0.13 5.83
N TYR A 196 21.02 -1.00 5.69
CA TYR A 196 19.89 -1.04 6.60
C TYR A 196 20.33 -1.37 8.04
N LEU A 197 21.22 -2.35 8.23
CA LEU A 197 21.80 -2.67 9.54
C LEU A 197 22.52 -1.48 10.17
N ARG A 198 23.34 -0.75 9.40
CA ARG A 198 23.96 0.49 9.87
C ARG A 198 22.93 1.53 10.28
N ARG A 199 21.86 1.70 9.49
CA ARG A 199 20.75 2.61 9.85
C ARG A 199 20.05 2.18 11.15
N LEU A 200 19.91 0.87 11.40
CA LEU A 200 19.34 0.37 12.65
C LEU A 200 20.24 0.62 13.89
N GLU A 201 21.51 0.97 13.73
CA GLU A 201 22.40 1.32 14.85
C GLU A 201 22.00 2.67 15.49
N THR A 202 21.32 3.55 14.75
CA THR A 202 20.82 4.83 15.28
C THR A 202 19.47 4.67 16.01
N GLU A 203 18.79 3.54 15.83
CA GLU A 203 17.51 3.23 16.45
C GLU A 203 17.65 2.75 17.90
N THR A 204 16.74 3.19 18.76
CA THR A 204 16.77 2.86 20.20
C THR A 204 16.01 1.58 20.55
N ARG A 205 15.01 1.20 19.73
CA ARG A 205 14.18 0.01 19.97
C ARG A 205 15.00 -1.27 19.92
N ALA A 206 14.73 -2.21 20.83
CA ALA A 206 15.33 -3.54 20.77
C ALA A 206 14.80 -4.32 19.54
N ASP A 207 15.57 -5.30 19.06
CA ASP A 207 15.21 -6.02 17.82
C ASP A 207 13.89 -6.79 17.92
N ALA A 208 13.60 -7.36 19.09
CA ALA A 208 12.31 -8.02 19.35
C ALA A 208 11.13 -7.04 19.31
N GLU A 209 11.30 -5.83 19.85
CA GLU A 209 10.28 -4.77 19.86
C GLU A 209 10.08 -4.19 18.47
N ARG A 210 11.18 -3.91 17.74
CA ARG A 210 11.13 -3.51 16.33
C ARG A 210 10.37 -4.54 15.52
N ARG A 211 10.70 -5.82 15.67
CA ARG A 211 10.02 -6.90 14.95
C ARG A 211 8.53 -6.94 15.26
N ALA A 212 8.13 -6.81 16.54
CA ALA A 212 6.71 -6.76 16.90
C ALA A 212 5.99 -5.55 16.28
N ALA A 213 6.63 -4.37 16.27
CA ALA A 213 6.07 -3.18 15.62
C ALA A 213 5.92 -3.36 14.10
N MET A 214 6.92 -3.95 13.44
CA MET A 214 6.88 -4.27 12.02
C MET A 214 5.82 -5.32 11.71
N ASP A 215 5.72 -6.38 12.52
CA ASP A 215 4.73 -7.45 12.35
C ASP A 215 3.28 -6.91 12.49
N ALA A 216 3.08 -5.79 13.19
CA ALA A 216 1.77 -5.13 13.33
C ALA A 216 1.36 -4.27 12.11
N VAL A 217 2.30 -3.90 11.24
CA VAL A 217 2.04 -3.03 10.06
C VAL A 217 2.36 -3.71 8.72
N ASN A 218 3.19 -4.75 8.73
CA ASN A 218 3.51 -5.58 7.58
C ASN A 218 2.63 -6.83 7.61
N PRO A 219 1.55 -6.90 6.81
CA PRO A 219 0.66 -8.04 6.83
C PRO A 219 1.43 -9.31 6.42
N LYS A 220 1.11 -10.41 7.07
CA LYS A 220 1.53 -11.76 6.66
C LYS A 220 0.70 -12.26 5.49
N ILE A 221 -0.56 -11.85 5.39
CA ILE A 221 -1.53 -12.32 4.39
C ILE A 221 -2.22 -11.13 3.75
N VAL A 222 -2.30 -11.14 2.42
CA VAL A 222 -3.13 -10.24 1.62
C VAL A 222 -4.09 -11.06 0.75
N LEU A 223 -5.16 -10.46 0.27
CA LEU A 223 -6.11 -11.11 -0.62
C LEU A 223 -5.51 -11.18 -2.03
N ARG A 224 -4.60 -12.14 -2.25
CA ARG A 224 -3.98 -12.39 -3.56
C ARG A 224 -5.05 -12.87 -4.56
N ASN A 225 -4.92 -12.49 -5.82
CA ASN A 225 -5.92 -12.78 -6.84
C ASN A 225 -6.16 -14.29 -7.02
N HIS A 226 -5.12 -15.11 -6.97
CA HIS A 226 -5.27 -16.57 -7.09
C HIS A 226 -6.00 -17.20 -5.90
N LEU A 227 -5.88 -16.64 -4.69
CA LEU A 227 -6.62 -17.11 -3.51
C LEU A 227 -8.10 -16.77 -3.66
N ALA A 228 -8.41 -15.56 -4.13
CA ALA A 228 -9.76 -15.16 -4.45
C ALA A 228 -10.36 -16.05 -5.55
N GLN A 229 -9.62 -16.31 -6.64
CA GLN A 229 -10.07 -17.15 -7.74
C GLN A 229 -10.35 -18.58 -7.29
N ALA A 230 -9.43 -19.20 -6.53
CA ALA A 230 -9.64 -20.55 -6.00
C ALA A 230 -10.89 -20.64 -5.09
N ALA A 231 -11.16 -19.59 -4.31
CA ALA A 231 -12.36 -19.51 -3.48
C ALA A 231 -13.64 -19.32 -4.33
N ILE A 232 -13.58 -18.54 -5.41
CA ILE A 232 -14.68 -18.35 -6.36
C ILE A 232 -15.01 -19.67 -7.07
N ASP A 233 -14.00 -20.35 -7.60
CA ASP A 233 -14.18 -21.61 -8.34
C ASP A 233 -14.90 -22.67 -7.50
N GLN A 234 -14.51 -22.80 -6.22
CA GLN A 234 -15.18 -23.71 -5.28
C GLN A 234 -16.61 -23.26 -4.96
N ALA A 235 -16.82 -21.96 -4.75
CA ALA A 235 -18.15 -21.42 -4.45
C ALA A 235 -19.13 -21.61 -5.61
N VAL A 236 -18.67 -21.48 -6.86
CA VAL A 236 -19.46 -21.77 -8.07
C VAL A 236 -19.87 -23.25 -8.12
N ALA A 237 -19.01 -24.15 -7.65
CA ALA A 237 -19.33 -25.57 -7.49
C ALA A 237 -20.21 -25.88 -6.26
N GLY A 238 -20.63 -24.87 -5.50
CA GLY A 238 -21.48 -24.99 -4.31
C GLY A 238 -20.71 -25.20 -3.00
N ASP A 239 -19.36 -25.20 -3.02
CA ASP A 239 -18.53 -25.31 -1.82
C ASP A 239 -17.99 -23.95 -1.36
N PHE A 240 -18.56 -23.44 -0.27
CA PHE A 240 -18.15 -22.17 0.36
C PHE A 240 -17.05 -22.34 1.42
N GLY A 241 -16.43 -23.51 1.52
CA GLY A 241 -15.38 -23.83 2.49
C GLY A 241 -14.18 -22.89 2.39
N GLU A 242 -13.63 -22.72 1.19
CA GLU A 242 -12.45 -21.88 0.96
C GLU A 242 -12.75 -20.40 1.19
N VAL A 243 -13.91 -19.89 0.76
CA VAL A 243 -14.34 -18.51 1.05
C VAL A 243 -14.34 -18.24 2.56
N ARG A 244 -14.92 -19.15 3.35
CA ARG A 244 -14.94 -19.02 4.82
C ARG A 244 -13.54 -19.12 5.43
N ALA A 245 -12.68 -19.99 4.92
CA ALA A 245 -11.32 -20.15 5.40
C ALA A 245 -10.48 -18.90 5.13
N LEU A 246 -10.50 -18.41 3.89
CA LEU A 246 -9.81 -17.19 3.47
C LEU A 246 -10.32 -15.95 4.23
N TYR A 247 -11.63 -15.82 4.40
CA TYR A 247 -12.22 -14.75 5.21
C TYR A 247 -11.70 -14.78 6.65
N ARG A 248 -11.62 -15.96 7.29
CA ARG A 248 -11.08 -16.07 8.66
C ARG A 248 -9.61 -15.64 8.73
N ALA A 249 -8.78 -16.10 7.78
CA ALA A 249 -7.37 -15.72 7.73
C ALA A 249 -7.19 -14.20 7.60
N LEU A 250 -7.95 -13.57 6.69
CA LEU A 250 -7.88 -12.13 6.41
C LEU A 250 -8.46 -11.24 7.54
N ARG A 251 -9.15 -11.80 8.54
CA ARG A 251 -9.57 -11.03 9.72
C ARG A 251 -8.42 -10.69 10.67
N ARG A 252 -7.30 -11.41 10.57
CA ARG A 252 -6.09 -11.22 11.37
C ARG A 252 -4.85 -11.30 10.49
N PRO A 253 -4.74 -10.42 9.46
CA PRO A 253 -3.75 -10.58 8.40
C PRO A 253 -2.31 -10.33 8.89
N PHE A 254 -2.12 -9.77 10.08
CA PHE A 254 -0.84 -9.47 10.70
C PHE A 254 -0.35 -10.59 11.64
N ASP A 255 -1.25 -11.49 12.07
CA ASP A 255 -0.97 -12.48 13.11
C ASP A 255 -0.27 -13.72 12.55
N GLU A 256 0.57 -14.34 13.39
CA GLU A 256 1.07 -15.69 13.15
C GLU A 256 -0.03 -16.72 13.49
N GLN A 257 -0.77 -17.20 12.50
CA GLN A 257 -1.88 -18.15 12.69
C GLN A 257 -1.50 -19.59 12.28
N PRO A 258 -1.79 -20.61 13.11
CA PRO A 258 -1.64 -22.01 12.72
C PRO A 258 -2.55 -22.37 11.53
N GLY A 259 -1.99 -23.01 10.50
CA GLY A 259 -2.76 -23.47 9.32
C GLY A 259 -2.84 -22.48 8.16
N ASP A 260 -2.40 -21.23 8.35
CA ASP A 260 -2.45 -20.19 7.30
C ASP A 260 -1.19 -20.13 6.43
N ALA A 261 -0.25 -21.09 6.58
CA ALA A 261 0.99 -21.13 5.81
C ALA A 261 0.74 -21.10 4.29
N ARG A 262 -0.35 -21.72 3.82
CA ARG A 262 -0.74 -21.71 2.41
C ARG A 262 -1.18 -20.32 1.90
N TYR A 263 -1.73 -19.47 2.77
CA TYR A 263 -2.19 -18.13 2.42
C TYR A 263 -1.08 -17.08 2.48
N ALA A 264 -0.02 -17.37 3.23
CA ALA A 264 1.19 -16.54 3.32
C ALA A 264 2.26 -16.93 2.29
N ALA A 265 2.04 -18.00 1.51
CA ALA A 265 2.99 -18.48 0.53
C ALA A 265 3.11 -17.54 -0.68
N LEU A 266 4.21 -17.68 -1.42
CA LEU A 266 4.34 -17.09 -2.75
C LEU A 266 3.20 -17.60 -3.65
N PRO A 267 2.72 -16.76 -4.59
CA PRO A 267 1.79 -17.25 -5.60
C PRO A 267 2.46 -18.34 -6.44
N PRO A 268 1.70 -19.37 -6.86
CA PRO A 268 2.24 -20.38 -7.77
C PRO A 268 2.56 -19.75 -9.14
N ASP A 269 3.48 -20.34 -9.91
CA ASP A 269 3.97 -19.70 -11.14
C ASP A 269 2.89 -19.38 -12.18
N TRP A 270 1.83 -20.19 -12.25
CA TRP A 270 0.69 -19.97 -13.15
C TRP A 270 -0.23 -18.82 -12.73
N ALA A 271 -0.13 -18.35 -11.49
CA ALA A 271 -1.02 -17.33 -10.93
C ALA A 271 -0.65 -15.88 -11.31
N ARG A 272 0.52 -15.66 -11.93
CA ARG A 272 1.07 -14.32 -12.22
C ARG A 272 0.18 -13.44 -13.12
N HIS A 273 -0.83 -14.01 -13.77
CA HIS A 273 -1.73 -13.32 -14.70
C HIS A 273 -3.21 -13.33 -14.26
N ILE A 274 -3.51 -13.74 -13.02
CA ILE A 274 -4.90 -13.86 -12.58
C ILE A 274 -5.44 -12.49 -12.14
N GLU A 275 -6.60 -12.14 -12.67
CA GLU A 275 -7.36 -10.95 -12.31
C GLU A 275 -8.70 -11.38 -11.70
N VAL A 276 -9.16 -10.67 -10.68
CA VAL A 276 -10.49 -10.87 -10.11
C VAL A 276 -11.40 -9.81 -10.72
N SER A 277 -12.40 -10.22 -11.50
CA SER A 277 -13.44 -9.32 -12.02
C SER A 277 -14.80 -9.66 -11.46
N CYS A 278 -15.60 -8.64 -11.15
CA CYS A 278 -17.00 -8.79 -10.76
C CYS A 278 -17.97 -8.81 -11.96
N SER A 279 -17.47 -8.87 -13.20
CA SER A 279 -18.31 -8.96 -14.40
C SER A 279 -18.48 -10.40 -14.88
N SER A 280 -19.70 -10.93 -14.77
CA SER A 280 -20.24 -11.93 -15.69
C SER A 280 -20.41 -11.37 -17.09
#